data_AF-A0A496B0A1-F1
#
_entry.id   AF-A0A496B0A1-F1
#
_cell.length_a   1.000
_cell.length_b   1.000
_cell.length_c   1.000
_cell.angle_alpha   90.00
_cell.angle_beta   90.00
_cell.angle_gamma   90.00
#
_symmetry.space_group_name_H-M   'P 1'
#
loop_
_entity.id
_entity.type
_entity.pdbx_description
1 polymer ?
#
loop_
_entity_poly.entity_id
_entity_poly.type
_entity_poly.pdbx_seq_one_letter_code
_entity_poly.pdbx_strand_id
1 'polypeptide(L)'
;MKNRIGVIITVVSPLIISYCLISSGCQPSPGYITVDSRSGLMQPTFCLYRDASLQKRLGIRTIVVWKVQRSAEFESYWDRIEQVWSLSCIKPTSPVSCLTYGKVPPDYSEVAKAVPLEPEQFYSVWLPGFRGVDSEDRYFIIRLDDNGIPERLESR
;
A
#
# COMPACT_ATOMS: atom_id res chain seq x y z
N MET A 1 -19.85 -9.64 7.85
CA MET A 1 -18.59 -9.49 7.08
C MET A 1 -17.43 -9.79 8.02
N LYS A 2 -16.79 -10.96 7.94
CA LYS A 2 -15.89 -11.47 9.01
C LYS A 2 -14.65 -12.26 8.51
N ASN A 3 -14.20 -12.07 7.26
CA ASN A 3 -13.11 -12.89 6.69
C ASN A 3 -12.02 -12.06 5.96
N ARG A 4 -11.71 -10.86 6.45
CA ARG A 4 -10.61 -10.07 5.90
C ARG A 4 -9.56 -9.90 6.99
N ILE A 5 -8.31 -10.18 6.64
CA ILE A 5 -7.17 -9.88 7.49
C ILE A 5 -6.52 -8.63 6.92
N GLY A 6 -6.10 -7.72 7.78
CA GLY A 6 -5.47 -6.49 7.32
C GLY A 6 -4.60 -5.82 8.36
N VAL A 7 -3.77 -4.91 7.87
CA VAL A 7 -2.85 -4.11 8.68
C VAL A 7 -3.06 -2.63 8.37
N ILE A 8 -3.03 -1.80 9.41
CA ILE A 8 -3.17 -0.35 9.31
C ILE A 8 -1.81 0.22 8.85
N ILE A 9 -1.87 1.09 7.83
CA ILE A 9 -0.76 1.90 7.33
C ILE A 9 -0.83 3.28 7.99
N THR A 10 0.30 3.84 8.40
CA THR A 10 0.36 5.13 9.10
C THR A 10 1.35 6.05 8.37
N VAL A 11 0.88 7.02 7.58
CA VAL A 11 1.77 7.89 6.75
C VAL A 11 2.05 9.23 7.43
N VAL A 12 3.23 9.39 8.03
CA VAL A 12 3.60 10.63 8.72
C VAL A 12 4.01 11.69 7.69
N SER A 13 3.31 12.84 7.64
CA SER A 13 3.69 13.98 6.79
C SER A 13 4.23 15.12 7.66
N PRO A 14 5.45 15.64 7.41
CA PRO A 14 5.95 16.82 8.09
C PRO A 14 5.30 18.09 7.50
N LEU A 15 4.46 18.76 8.28
CA LEU A 15 3.98 20.11 7.97
C LEU A 15 5.09 21.11 8.30
N ILE A 16 5.88 21.51 7.31
CA ILE A 16 6.83 22.62 7.45
C ILE A 16 6.04 23.93 7.34
N ILE A 17 5.57 24.45 8.46
CA ILE A 17 5.06 25.82 8.55
C ILE A 17 6.24 26.71 8.97
N SER A 18 6.82 27.41 7.98
CA SER A 18 7.83 28.44 8.22
C SER A 18 7.22 29.58 9.05
N TYR A 19 7.91 29.95 10.13
CA TYR A 19 7.69 31.17 10.92
C TYR A 19 6.43 31.22 11.80
N CYS A 20 6.24 30.27 12.72
CA CYS A 20 5.73 30.50 14.09
C CYS A 20 5.65 29.17 14.85
N LEU A 21 6.07 29.19 16.11
CA LEU A 21 6.07 28.06 17.06
C LEU A 21 4.64 27.55 17.34
N ILE A 22 4.11 26.72 16.44
CA ILE A 22 3.00 25.81 16.73
C ILE A 22 3.46 24.44 16.27
N SER A 23 3.77 23.57 17.22
CA SER A 23 3.93 22.13 16.99
C SER A 23 2.58 21.53 16.61
N SER A 24 2.10 21.78 15.39
CA SER A 24 1.01 21.01 14.82
C SER A 24 1.56 19.62 14.53
N GLY A 25 1.24 18.66 15.40
CA GLY A 25 1.65 17.28 15.26
C GLY A 25 1.36 16.75 13.86
N CYS A 26 2.33 16.04 13.28
CA CYS A 26 2.16 15.33 12.03
C CYS A 26 0.94 14.41 12.17
N GLN A 27 -0.16 14.70 11.46
CA GLN A 27 -1.27 13.75 11.38
C GLN A 27 -0.85 12.64 10.41
N PRO A 28 -0.70 11.40 10.87
CA PRO A 28 -0.45 10.32 9.95
C PRO A 28 -1.67 10.14 9.05
N SER A 29 -1.51 10.08 7.72
CA SER A 29 -2.60 9.68 6.83
C SER A 29 -2.79 8.17 6.98
N PRO A 30 -3.93 7.69 7.52
CA PRO A 30 -4.14 6.28 7.74
C PRO A 30 -4.48 5.57 6.44
N GLY A 31 -3.87 4.43 6.18
CA GLY A 31 -4.26 3.49 5.13
C GLY A 31 -4.47 2.10 5.71
N TYR A 32 -4.79 1.13 4.86
CA TYR A 32 -4.69 -0.28 5.25
C TYR A 32 -4.44 -1.17 4.05
N ILE A 33 -3.79 -2.30 4.30
CA ILE A 33 -3.68 -3.41 3.36
C ILE A 33 -4.58 -4.52 3.87
N THR A 34 -5.43 -5.07 3.03
CA THR A 34 -6.28 -6.22 3.39
C THR A 34 -6.18 -7.32 2.36
N VAL A 35 -6.21 -8.57 2.79
CA VAL A 35 -6.35 -9.74 1.92
C VAL A 35 -7.59 -10.51 2.34
N ASP A 36 -8.32 -11.03 1.36
CA ASP A 36 -9.43 -11.95 1.63
C ASP A 36 -8.83 -13.35 1.81
N SER A 37 -8.93 -13.90 3.02
CA SER A 37 -8.38 -15.23 3.32
C SER A 37 -9.10 -16.35 2.59
N ARG A 38 -10.32 -16.13 2.08
CA ARG A 38 -11.09 -17.16 1.39
C ARG A 38 -10.98 -17.09 -0.11
N SER A 39 -10.48 -15.98 -0.67
CA SER A 39 -10.08 -16.00 -2.06
C SER A 39 -8.78 -16.79 -2.14
N GLY A 40 -8.78 -17.96 -2.77
CA GLY A 40 -7.53 -18.66 -3.14
C GLY A 40 -6.61 -17.84 -4.06
N LEU A 41 -6.96 -16.58 -4.33
CA LEU A 41 -6.21 -15.57 -5.04
C LEU A 41 -5.59 -14.61 -4.02
N MET A 42 -4.26 -14.52 -3.99
CA MET A 42 -3.51 -13.60 -3.12
C MET A 42 -3.59 -12.16 -3.66
N GLN A 43 -4.77 -11.56 -3.57
CA GLN A 43 -5.06 -10.22 -4.11
C GLN A 43 -5.25 -9.19 -2.99
N PRO A 44 -4.17 -8.61 -2.45
CA PRO A 44 -4.29 -7.57 -1.45
C PRO A 44 -5.00 -6.34 -2.02
N THR A 45 -5.78 -5.67 -1.18
CA THR A 45 -6.40 -4.37 -1.45
C THR A 45 -5.73 -3.31 -0.60
N PHE A 46 -5.23 -2.27 -1.25
CA PHE A 46 -4.50 -1.16 -0.67
C PHE A 46 -5.41 0.06 -0.61
N CYS A 47 -5.63 0.61 0.57
CA CYS A 47 -6.47 1.78 0.77
C CYS A 47 -5.70 2.94 1.44
N LEU A 48 -5.99 4.18 1.01
CA LEU A 48 -5.45 5.42 1.58
C LEU A 48 -6.56 6.38 2.02
N TYR A 49 -6.44 6.93 3.23
CA TYR A 49 -7.34 7.94 3.80
C TYR A 49 -6.53 9.12 4.33
N ARG A 50 -7.11 10.32 4.25
CA ARG A 50 -6.46 11.54 4.74
C ARG A 50 -6.50 11.65 6.27
N ASP A 51 -7.61 11.21 6.84
CA ASP A 51 -7.90 11.23 8.27
C ASP A 51 -9.07 10.25 8.52
N ALA A 52 -8.95 9.38 9.51
CA ALA A 52 -10.03 8.46 9.90
C ALA A 52 -11.29 9.20 10.37
N SER A 53 -11.12 10.41 10.93
CA SER A 53 -12.22 11.25 11.45
C SER A 53 -12.91 12.11 10.39
N LEU A 54 -12.19 12.54 9.33
CA LEU A 54 -12.75 13.44 8.31
C LEU A 54 -13.34 12.73 7.09
N GLN A 55 -13.18 11.40 6.97
CA GLN A 55 -13.62 10.58 5.83
C GLN A 55 -13.19 11.10 4.44
N LYS A 56 -12.24 12.04 4.36
CA LYS A 56 -11.74 12.56 3.09
C LYS A 56 -10.79 11.54 2.48
N ARG A 57 -11.28 10.88 1.43
CA ARG A 57 -10.54 9.91 0.62
C ARG A 57 -9.36 10.58 -0.09
N LEU A 58 -8.15 10.05 0.08
CA LEU A 58 -7.01 10.43 -0.75
C LEU A 58 -7.07 9.61 -2.04
N GLY A 59 -7.03 10.28 -3.19
CA GLY A 59 -6.93 9.60 -4.47
C GLY A 59 -5.53 9.00 -4.64
N ILE A 60 -5.44 7.72 -4.95
CA ILE A 60 -4.20 7.02 -5.25
C ILE A 60 -3.85 7.32 -6.71
N ARG A 61 -2.84 8.15 -7.01
CA ARG A 61 -2.49 8.42 -8.43
C ARG A 61 -1.78 7.24 -9.07
N THR A 62 -0.83 6.69 -8.34
CA THR A 62 0.02 5.61 -8.80
C THR A 62 0.13 4.62 -7.66
N ILE A 63 0.21 3.35 -8.01
CA ILE A 63 0.59 2.30 -7.09
C ILE A 63 1.66 1.48 -7.78
N VAL A 64 2.73 1.19 -7.06
CA VAL A 64 3.78 0.29 -7.55
C VAL A 64 4.04 -0.75 -6.48
N VAL A 65 4.01 -2.02 -6.86
CA VAL A 65 4.32 -3.13 -5.98
C VAL A 65 5.61 -3.79 -6.48
N TRP A 66 6.56 -3.93 -5.58
CA TRP A 66 7.84 -4.58 -5.84
C TRP A 66 7.94 -5.85 -5.00
N LYS A 67 8.51 -6.91 -5.57
CA LYS A 67 9.14 -7.97 -4.79
C LYS A 67 10.45 -7.41 -4.25
N VAL A 68 10.69 -7.58 -2.96
CA VAL A 68 11.90 -7.10 -2.30
C VAL A 68 12.61 -8.24 -1.60
N GLN A 69 13.93 -8.09 -1.45
CA GLN A 69 14.76 -9.00 -0.68
C GLN A 69 15.53 -8.21 0.37
N ARG A 70 15.80 -8.82 1.52
CA ARG A 70 16.66 -8.21 2.52
C ARG A 70 18.06 -8.09 1.94
N SER A 71 18.64 -6.90 1.99
CA SER A 71 20.00 -6.69 1.51
C SER A 71 20.97 -7.52 2.36
N ALA A 72 21.86 -8.26 1.68
CA ALA A 72 22.88 -9.05 2.36
C ALA A 72 23.94 -8.15 3.04
N GLU A 73 24.13 -6.94 2.53
CA GLU A 73 25.14 -6.00 3.01
C GLU A 73 24.61 -5.09 4.12
N PHE A 74 23.31 -4.81 4.12
CA PHE A 74 22.67 -3.92 5.08
C PHE A 74 21.40 -4.55 5.64
N GLU A 75 21.49 -5.04 6.88
CA GLU A 75 20.38 -5.72 7.56
C GLU A 75 19.08 -4.91 7.66
N SER A 76 19.14 -3.58 7.55
CA SER A 76 18.00 -2.67 7.58
C SER A 76 17.53 -2.20 6.20
N TYR A 77 18.17 -2.63 5.11
CA TYR A 77 17.86 -2.19 3.76
C TYR A 77 17.20 -3.30 2.94
N TRP A 78 16.24 -2.91 2.10
CA TRP A 78 15.50 -3.83 1.25
C TRP A 78 15.78 -3.49 -0.20
N ASP A 79 16.29 -4.46 -0.94
CA ASP A 79 16.59 -4.31 -2.36
C ASP A 79 15.34 -4.64 -3.17
N ARG A 80 14.95 -3.73 -4.08
CA ARG A 80 13.85 -3.96 -5.02
C ARG A 80 14.33 -4.86 -6.14
N ILE A 81 13.79 -6.06 -6.21
CA ILE A 81 14.24 -7.09 -7.15
C ILE A 81 13.42 -7.05 -8.44
N GLU A 82 12.10 -6.94 -8.32
CA GLU A 82 11.19 -7.04 -9.46
C GLU A 82 9.94 -6.20 -9.24
N GLN A 83 9.53 -5.44 -10.27
CA GLN A 83 8.25 -4.73 -10.25
C GLN A 83 7.13 -5.70 -10.64
N VAL A 84 6.38 -6.17 -9.65
CA VAL A 84 5.35 -7.21 -9.85
C VAL A 84 3.99 -6.65 -10.23
N TRP A 85 3.75 -5.35 -10.03
CA TRP A 85 2.54 -4.68 -10.50
C TRP A 85 2.70 -3.16 -10.47
N SER A 86 2.09 -2.45 -11.43
CA SER A 86 2.02 -0.99 -11.38
C SER A 86 0.81 -0.45 -12.13
N LEU A 87 0.10 0.48 -11.49
CA LEU A 87 -0.95 1.26 -12.11
C LEU A 87 -0.65 2.74 -12.03
N SER A 88 -1.08 3.48 -13.06
CA SER A 88 -1.06 4.94 -13.08
C SER A 88 -2.42 5.49 -13.51
N CYS A 89 -2.91 6.49 -12.80
CA CYS A 89 -4.14 7.19 -13.14
C CYS A 89 -3.89 8.11 -14.34
N ILE A 90 -4.58 7.86 -15.45
CA ILE A 90 -4.48 8.62 -16.70
C ILE A 90 -5.25 9.93 -16.57
N LYS A 91 -6.46 9.88 -16.00
CA LYS A 91 -7.35 11.02 -15.87
C LYS A 91 -8.22 10.89 -14.61
N PRO A 92 -7.95 11.64 -13.54
CA PRO A 92 -8.73 11.50 -12.32
C PRO A 92 -10.14 12.08 -12.52
N THR A 93 -11.13 11.23 -12.79
CA THR A 93 -12.56 11.62 -12.79
C THR A 93 -13.12 11.65 -11.37
N SER A 94 -12.64 10.75 -10.51
CA SER A 94 -12.97 10.66 -9.09
C SER A 94 -11.79 10.11 -8.29
N PRO A 95 -11.64 10.46 -7.00
CA PRO A 95 -10.58 9.91 -6.18
C PRO A 95 -10.85 8.44 -5.87
N VAL A 96 -10.04 7.54 -6.45
CA VAL A 96 -10.01 6.14 -6.06
C VAL A 96 -9.08 6.00 -4.86
N SER A 97 -9.66 5.67 -3.70
CA SER A 97 -8.93 5.52 -2.44
C SER A 97 -8.52 4.10 -2.11
N CYS A 98 -8.97 3.12 -2.90
CA CYS A 98 -8.68 1.71 -2.69
C CYS A 98 -8.40 1.05 -4.05
N LEU A 99 -7.31 0.29 -4.14
CA LEU A 99 -6.93 -0.48 -5.32
C LEU A 99 -6.71 -1.94 -4.93
N THR A 100 -7.30 -2.87 -5.69
CA THR A 100 -7.09 -4.31 -5.50
C THR A 100 -6.04 -4.79 -6.49
N TYR A 101 -5.05 -5.53 -5.98
CA TYR A 101 -3.96 -6.11 -6.76
C TYR A 101 -4.48 -6.88 -7.99
N GLY A 102 -3.90 -6.59 -9.16
CA GLY A 102 -4.28 -7.20 -10.43
C GLY A 102 -5.63 -6.75 -11.01
N LYS A 103 -6.30 -5.77 -10.41
CA LYS A 103 -7.51 -5.17 -10.98
C LYS A 103 -7.20 -3.77 -11.49
N VAL A 104 -7.55 -3.51 -12.74
CA VAL A 104 -7.41 -2.20 -13.38
C VAL A 104 -8.78 -1.49 -13.33
N PRO A 105 -8.99 -0.49 -12.46
CA PRO A 105 -10.24 0.28 -12.45
C PRO A 105 -10.30 1.25 -13.64
N PRO A 106 -11.49 1.82 -13.91
CA PRO A 106 -11.62 2.90 -14.89
C PRO A 106 -10.64 4.04 -14.61
N ASP A 107 -10.16 4.68 -15.67
CA ASP A 107 -9.19 5.79 -15.65
C ASP A 107 -7.75 5.44 -15.21
N TYR A 108 -7.43 4.16 -15.02
CA TYR A 108 -6.07 3.69 -14.78
C TYR A 108 -5.53 2.96 -16.00
N SER A 109 -4.24 3.17 -16.27
CA SER A 109 -3.44 2.29 -17.13
C SER A 109 -2.58 1.39 -16.28
N GLU A 110 -2.46 0.15 -16.71
CA GLU A 110 -1.47 -0.77 -16.18
C GLU A 110 -0.12 -0.49 -16.84
N VAL A 111 0.84 -0.06 -16.02
CA VAL A 111 2.21 0.22 -16.44
C VAL A 111 3.05 -1.07 -16.39
N ALA A 112 2.77 -1.93 -15.41
CA ALA A 112 3.30 -3.28 -15.34
C ALA A 112 2.19 -4.25 -14.93
N LYS A 113 2.05 -5.34 -15.70
CA LYS A 113 1.04 -6.37 -15.46
C LYS A 113 1.25 -7.05 -14.12
N ALA A 114 0.15 -7.26 -13.40
CA ALA A 114 0.20 -8.05 -12.18
C ALA A 114 0.67 -9.48 -12.46
N VAL A 115 1.69 -9.92 -11.74
CA VAL A 115 2.08 -11.33 -11.66
C VAL A 115 1.50 -11.95 -10.38
N PRO A 116 1.26 -13.26 -10.32
CA PRO A 116 0.82 -13.89 -9.07
C PRO A 116 1.79 -13.60 -7.93
N LEU A 117 1.25 -13.16 -6.78
CA LEU A 117 2.07 -13.01 -5.57
C LEU A 117 2.38 -14.39 -4.99
N GLU A 118 3.61 -14.56 -4.53
CA GLU A 118 4.08 -15.75 -3.83
C GLU A 118 3.88 -15.55 -2.33
N PRO A 119 3.37 -16.55 -1.61
CA PRO A 119 3.28 -16.50 -0.16
C PRO A 119 4.66 -16.45 0.48
N GLU A 120 4.74 -15.96 1.71
CA GLU A 120 5.98 -15.90 2.50
C GLU A 120 7.11 -15.04 1.89
N GLN A 121 6.85 -14.35 0.78
CA GLN A 121 7.78 -13.39 0.17
C GLN A 121 7.51 -11.98 0.68
N PHE A 122 8.56 -11.16 0.69
CA PHE A 122 8.46 -9.75 1.02
C PHE A 122 8.11 -8.92 -0.21
N TYR A 123 7.14 -8.03 -0.04
CA TYR A 123 6.76 -7.06 -1.04
C TYR A 123 6.83 -5.66 -0.45
N SER A 124 7.22 -4.68 -1.26
CA SER A 124 7.00 -3.28 -0.95
C SER A 124 5.89 -2.72 -1.83
N VAL A 125 5.05 -1.87 -1.25
CA VAL A 125 4.05 -1.09 -1.97
C VAL A 125 4.36 0.38 -1.80
N TRP A 126 4.47 1.07 -2.92
CA TRP A 126 4.67 2.49 -2.99
C TRP A 126 3.39 3.16 -3.47
N LEU A 127 2.89 4.09 -2.67
CA LEU A 127 1.61 4.78 -2.87
C LEU A 127 1.82 6.30 -2.80
N PRO A 128 2.23 6.96 -3.89
CA PRO A 128 2.24 8.42 -3.93
C PRO A 128 0.82 8.96 -3.78
N GLY A 129 0.59 9.63 -2.64
CA GLY A 129 -0.64 10.36 -2.39
C GLY A 129 -0.80 11.56 -3.31
N PHE A 130 -2.04 11.96 -3.55
CA PHE A 130 -2.35 13.24 -4.20
C PHE A 130 -1.93 14.41 -3.28
N ARG A 131 -1.17 15.39 -3.81
CA ARG A 131 -0.78 16.67 -3.16
C ARG A 131 0.13 16.54 -1.92
N GLY A 132 1.38 16.12 -2.12
CA GLY A 132 2.48 16.39 -1.17
C GLY A 132 2.45 15.59 0.13
N VAL A 133 1.75 14.46 0.15
CA VAL A 133 1.95 13.46 1.21
C VAL A 133 3.17 12.63 0.81
N ASP A 134 4.21 12.67 1.63
CA ASP A 134 5.41 11.87 1.42
C ASP A 134 5.04 10.39 1.28
N SER A 135 5.52 9.79 0.20
CA SER A 135 5.26 8.40 -0.15
C SER A 135 6.35 7.55 0.48
N GLU A 136 6.04 6.85 1.57
CA GLU A 136 6.92 5.82 2.12
C GLU A 136 6.61 4.47 1.47
N ASP A 137 7.66 3.71 1.16
CA ASP A 137 7.52 2.29 0.84
C ASP A 137 6.94 1.57 2.07
N ARG A 138 5.91 0.77 1.84
CA ARG A 138 5.32 -0.08 2.87
C ARG A 138 5.61 -1.52 2.57
N TYR A 139 6.17 -2.23 3.53
CA TYR A 139 6.49 -3.63 3.36
C TYR A 139 5.33 -4.50 3.84
N PHE A 140 5.02 -5.55 3.09
CA PHE A 140 4.06 -6.56 3.52
C PHE A 140 4.50 -7.97 3.16
N ILE A 141 4.05 -8.93 3.97
CA ILE A 141 4.14 -10.37 3.71
C ILE A 141 2.75 -10.95 3.87
N ILE A 142 2.34 -11.83 2.96
CA ILE A 142 1.16 -12.67 3.11
C ILE A 142 1.62 -13.98 3.74
N ARG A 143 1.24 -14.21 5.00
CA ARG A 143 1.51 -15.43 5.74
C ARG A 143 0.37 -16.43 5.57
N LEU A 144 0.71 -17.69 5.36
CA LEU A 144 -0.26 -18.78 5.26
C LEU A 144 -0.34 -19.59 6.57
N ASP A 145 -1.50 -20.17 6.85
CA ASP A 145 -1.66 -21.22 7.86
C ASP A 145 -1.15 -22.59 7.34
N ASP A 146 -1.23 -23.62 8.20
CA ASP A 146 -0.86 -25.00 7.85
C ASP A 146 -1.67 -25.59 6.68
N ASN A 147 -2.79 -24.96 6.30
CA ASN A 147 -3.66 -25.37 5.19
C ASN A 147 -3.40 -24.55 3.90
N GLY A 148 -2.40 -23.65 3.90
CA GLY A 148 -2.09 -22.79 2.75
C GLY A 148 -3.04 -21.60 2.59
N ILE A 149 -3.81 -21.25 3.62
CA ILE A 149 -4.78 -20.17 3.62
C ILE A 149 -4.14 -18.90 4.20
N PRO A 150 -4.30 -17.71 3.59
CA PRO A 150 -3.81 -16.47 4.17
C PRO A 150 -4.37 -16.25 5.59
N GLU A 151 -3.49 -16.24 6.60
CA GLU A 151 -3.86 -16.07 8.01
C GLU A 151 -3.44 -14.69 8.55
N ARG A 152 -2.33 -14.15 8.05
CA ARG A 152 -1.78 -12.89 8.54
C ARG A 152 -1.17 -12.06 7.42
N LEU A 153 -1.44 -10.75 7.46
CA LEU A 153 -0.61 -9.76 6.79
C LEU A 153 0.35 -9.21 7.84
N GLU A 154 1.65 -9.25 7.57
CA GLU A 154 2.67 -8.63 8.41
C GLU A 154 3.20 -7.39 7.71
N SER A 155 3.30 -6.25 8.42
CA SER A 155 3.96 -5.04 7.92
C SER A 155 5.21 -4.73 8.75
N ARG A 156 6.25 -4.23 8.09
CA ARG A 156 7.41 -3.61 8.74
C ARG A 156 7.49 -2.13 8.39
#